data_AF-A0A812PH77-F1
#
_entry.id   AF-A0A812PH77-F1
#
_cell.length_a   1.000
_cell.length_b   1.000
_cell.length_c   1.000
_cell.angle_alpha   90.00
_cell.angle_beta   90.00
_cell.angle_gamma   90.00
#
_symmetry.space_group_name_H-M   'P 1'
#
loop_
_entity.id
_entity.type
_entity.pdbx_description
1 polymer ?
#
loop_
_entity_poly.entity_id
_entity_poly.type
_entity_poly.pdbx_seq_one_letter_code
_entity_poly.pdbx_strand_id
1 'polypeptide(L)'
;MHTANGSTPSPSAANSLADAFKRAAHSAEEIPLPTDEVAEATVPDTCPRDTPSGLADDGREVQVCEEGERTGDAPGNGAMCSRREGPVPEEGDRIMVMKEAWLQLVMNRLKTLEIRGAPAALGRTWLGCNGQIHGAANIVNCSIITEADFQATRAQHRHLGEMPNYKKTYALALQDVTQLEPSIDYYRLPATSPWAVFRTGPTGKSRRSGAQKRTLEQAHDTKPCEDVPTELRAEASPMPLTSGMVDAEEPSLGAGDRTDEHDDRNKE
;
A
#
# COMPACT_ATOMS: atom_id res chain seq x y z
N MET A 1 -16.73 42.47 44.46
CA MET A 1 -15.42 42.42 43.80
C MET A 1 -14.70 41.16 44.26
N HIS A 2 -14.65 40.10 43.46
CA HIS A 2 -13.65 39.03 43.57
C HIS A 2 -13.57 38.33 42.20
N THR A 3 -12.45 38.51 41.53
CA THR A 3 -12.09 37.91 40.24
C THR A 3 -11.37 36.60 40.51
N ALA A 4 -11.91 35.48 40.03
CA ALA A 4 -11.22 34.18 40.05
C ALA A 4 -10.57 33.94 38.68
N ASN A 5 -9.24 33.97 38.67
CA ASN A 5 -8.38 33.61 37.54
C ASN A 5 -8.35 32.08 37.39
N GLY A 6 -8.96 31.56 36.33
CA GLY A 6 -8.81 30.17 35.89
C GLY A 6 -7.63 30.04 34.93
N SER A 7 -6.49 29.58 35.43
CA SER A 7 -5.31 29.23 34.65
C SER A 7 -5.59 27.92 33.90
N THR A 8 -5.55 27.95 32.56
CA THR A 8 -5.70 26.76 31.72
C THR A 8 -4.32 26.19 31.39
N PRO A 9 -4.12 24.85 31.50
CA PRO A 9 -2.84 24.23 31.18
C PRO A 9 -2.59 24.22 29.66
N SER A 10 -1.40 24.68 29.28
CA SER A 10 -0.85 24.62 27.92
C SER A 10 -0.73 23.18 27.42
N PRO A 11 -1.23 22.83 26.22
CA PRO A 11 -0.93 21.57 25.57
C PRO A 11 0.51 21.59 25.02
N SER A 12 1.44 21.03 25.81
CA SER A 12 2.83 20.79 25.43
C SER A 12 2.97 19.56 24.52
N ALA A 13 3.80 19.72 23.49
CA ALA A 13 4.47 18.68 22.69
C ALA A 13 3.58 17.73 21.86
N ALA A 14 2.95 18.28 20.81
CA ALA A 14 2.67 17.48 19.62
C ALA A 14 4.01 17.15 18.93
N ASN A 15 4.54 15.96 19.21
CA ASN A 15 5.62 15.36 18.43
C ASN A 15 5.11 15.13 17.01
N SER A 16 5.43 16.07 16.12
CA SER A 16 5.04 16.08 14.72
C SER A 16 5.61 14.85 14.02
N LEU A 17 4.71 13.96 13.59
CA LEU A 17 5.05 12.78 12.80
C LEU A 17 5.75 13.15 11.47
N ALA A 18 5.65 14.41 11.04
CA ALA A 18 6.37 14.94 9.89
C ALA A 18 7.89 15.12 10.15
N ASP A 19 8.32 15.36 11.39
CA ASP A 19 9.75 15.44 11.74
C ASP A 19 10.41 14.05 11.83
N ALA A 20 9.64 13.01 12.12
CA ALA A 20 10.14 11.62 12.11
C ALA A 20 10.55 11.16 10.70
N PHE A 21 9.86 11.63 9.64
CA PHE A 21 10.23 11.29 8.26
C PHE A 21 11.47 12.04 7.76
N LYS A 22 11.79 13.23 8.30
CA LYS A 22 13.02 13.95 7.92
C LYS A 22 14.30 13.36 8.54
N ARG A 23 14.23 12.72 9.71
CA ARG A 23 15.41 12.11 10.35
C ARG A 23 15.84 10.79 9.72
N ALA A 24 14.95 10.06 9.03
CA ALA A 24 15.30 8.80 8.37
C ALA A 24 16.16 8.95 7.10
N ALA A 25 16.35 10.18 6.58
CA ALA A 25 17.12 10.42 5.37
C ALA A 25 18.63 10.67 5.61
N HIS A 26 19.07 10.80 6.88
CA HIS A 26 20.46 11.16 7.20
C HIS A 26 21.23 10.11 8.04
N SER A 27 20.61 9.00 8.44
CA SER A 27 21.33 7.86 9.05
C SER A 27 21.61 6.79 7.99
N ALA A 28 22.53 7.09 7.09
CA ALA A 28 23.30 6.07 6.38
C ALA A 28 24.57 5.79 7.20
N GLU A 29 24.41 5.19 8.38
CA GLU A 29 25.55 4.61 9.10
C GLU A 29 25.88 3.26 8.46
N GLU A 30 27.03 3.26 7.78
CA GLU A 30 28.04 2.19 7.76
C GLU A 30 27.51 0.76 7.98
N ILE A 31 27.20 0.11 6.85
CA ILE A 31 27.03 -1.35 6.79
C ILE A 31 28.44 -1.97 6.97
N PRO A 32 28.69 -2.79 8.00
CA PRO A 32 29.93 -3.53 8.12
C PRO A 32 30.07 -4.48 6.92
N LEU A 33 31.17 -4.34 6.20
CA LEU A 33 31.54 -5.26 5.12
C LEU A 33 31.65 -6.68 5.68
N PRO A 34 31.02 -7.69 5.06
CA PRO A 34 31.20 -9.07 5.45
C PRO A 34 32.66 -9.48 5.21
N THR A 35 33.33 -9.93 6.26
CA THR A 35 34.64 -10.58 6.18
C THR A 35 34.52 -11.88 5.41
N ASP A 36 35.30 -12.00 4.33
CA ASP A 36 35.47 -13.19 3.51
C ASP A 36 35.84 -14.41 4.38
N GLU A 37 34.89 -15.34 4.56
CA GLU A 37 35.19 -16.70 4.97
C GLU A 37 35.32 -17.57 3.71
N VAL A 38 36.57 -17.96 3.45
CA VAL A 38 37.02 -18.77 2.31
C VAL A 38 36.43 -20.18 2.39
N ALA A 39 35.32 -20.40 1.69
CA ALA A 39 34.84 -21.74 1.37
C ALA A 39 35.48 -22.20 0.04
N GLU A 40 36.41 -23.14 0.16
CA GLU A 40 37.08 -23.84 -0.92
C GLU A 40 36.07 -24.69 -1.72
N ALA A 41 35.50 -24.12 -2.78
CA ALA A 41 34.63 -24.83 -3.72
C ALA A 41 35.45 -25.31 -4.93
N THR A 42 35.62 -26.62 -5.02
CA THR A 42 36.20 -27.33 -6.16
C THR A 42 35.30 -27.15 -7.39
N VAL A 43 35.82 -26.50 -8.43
CA VAL A 43 35.14 -26.26 -9.72
C VAL A 43 35.54 -27.38 -10.70
N PRO A 44 34.59 -28.13 -11.29
CA PRO A 44 34.89 -28.94 -12.46
C PRO A 44 35.00 -28.08 -13.71
N ASP A 45 36.06 -28.37 -14.43
CA ASP A 45 36.56 -27.81 -15.67
C ASP A 45 35.59 -28.02 -16.86
N THR A 46 35.79 -27.16 -17.87
CA THR A 46 35.27 -27.19 -19.25
C THR A 46 33.92 -26.54 -19.55
N CYS A 47 33.97 -25.38 -20.22
CA CYS A 47 33.38 -25.21 -21.57
C CYS A 47 33.92 -23.95 -22.27
N PRO A 48 33.98 -23.95 -23.62
CA PRO A 48 34.82 -23.04 -24.38
C PRO A 48 34.16 -21.71 -24.75
N ARG A 49 35.04 -20.72 -24.69
CA ARG A 49 35.08 -19.38 -25.27
C ARG A 49 34.56 -19.31 -26.71
N ASP A 50 33.53 -18.49 -26.93
CA ASP A 50 33.32 -17.78 -28.18
C ASP A 50 32.80 -16.37 -27.90
N THR A 51 33.65 -15.38 -28.18
CA THR A 51 33.37 -13.95 -28.08
C THR A 51 33.31 -13.39 -29.49
N PRO A 52 32.16 -12.92 -29.98
CA PRO A 52 32.15 -12.00 -31.10
C PRO A 52 32.37 -10.57 -30.60
N SER A 53 33.56 -10.06 -30.90
CA SER A 53 33.85 -8.63 -30.93
C SER A 53 33.00 -7.99 -32.03
N GLY A 54 32.20 -6.99 -31.67
CA GLY A 54 31.40 -6.18 -32.59
C GLY A 54 31.46 -4.73 -32.17
N LEU A 55 32.61 -4.09 -32.45
CA LEU A 55 32.77 -2.64 -32.49
C LEU A 55 31.94 -2.10 -33.67
N ALA A 56 30.91 -1.31 -33.36
CA ALA A 56 30.35 -0.33 -34.28
C ALA A 56 30.23 0.99 -33.51
N ASP A 57 31.30 1.76 -33.64
CA ASP A 57 31.39 3.19 -33.43
C ASP A 57 30.50 3.86 -34.49
N ASP A 58 29.38 4.47 -34.08
CA ASP A 58 28.55 5.28 -34.96
C ASP A 58 28.49 6.70 -34.38
N GLY A 59 29.39 7.53 -34.91
CA GLY A 59 29.58 8.92 -34.57
C GLY A 59 28.30 9.71 -34.79
N ARG A 60 27.62 10.08 -33.71
CA ARG A 60 26.48 10.97 -33.77
C ARG A 60 26.95 12.42 -33.73
N GLU A 61 26.93 13.00 -34.92
CA GLU A 61 27.10 14.43 -35.24
C GLU A 61 26.40 15.35 -34.23
N VAL A 62 27.18 16.25 -33.65
CA VAL A 62 26.70 17.36 -32.82
C VAL A 62 26.13 18.41 -33.78
N GLN A 63 24.81 18.40 -33.97
CA GLN A 63 24.12 19.43 -34.71
C GLN A 63 24.05 20.70 -33.85
N VAL A 64 24.94 21.64 -34.15
CA VAL A 64 24.91 23.02 -33.67
C VAL A 64 23.62 23.67 -34.20
N CYS A 65 22.67 23.92 -33.30
CA CYS A 65 21.47 24.70 -33.63
C CYS A 65 21.83 26.18 -33.59
N GLU A 66 21.89 26.79 -34.77
CA GLU A 66 22.08 28.22 -34.95
C GLU A 66 20.91 29.01 -34.34
N GLU A 67 21.27 30.08 -33.64
CA GLU A 67 20.40 31.06 -33.01
C GLU A 67 19.68 31.88 -34.10
N GLY A 68 18.50 31.41 -34.52
CA GLY A 68 17.60 32.16 -35.37
C GLY A 68 16.68 33.06 -34.55
N GLU A 69 17.02 34.35 -34.45
CA GLU A 69 16.10 35.42 -34.04
C GLU A 69 14.83 35.38 -34.90
N ARG A 70 13.74 34.82 -34.36
CA ARG A 70 12.39 34.98 -34.90
C ARG A 70 11.53 35.75 -33.91
N THR A 71 11.58 37.07 -34.05
CA THR A 71 10.51 37.99 -33.70
C THR A 71 9.33 37.72 -34.65
N GLY A 72 8.35 36.96 -34.18
CA GLY A 72 7.13 36.67 -34.91
C GLY A 72 5.98 36.50 -33.94
N ASP A 73 5.22 37.57 -33.77
CA ASP A 73 3.95 37.65 -33.04
C ASP A 73 3.05 36.45 -33.37
N ALA A 74 3.06 35.44 -32.48
CA ALA A 74 2.12 34.34 -32.54
C ALA A 74 0.80 34.79 -31.89
N PRO A 75 -0.34 34.75 -32.60
CA PRO A 75 -1.63 35.02 -31.99
C PRO A 75 -1.84 34.01 -30.88
N GLY A 76 -1.98 34.54 -29.66
CA GLY A 76 -2.22 33.80 -28.44
C GLY A 76 -3.50 33.00 -28.55
N ASN A 77 -3.39 31.80 -29.12
CA ASN A 77 -4.33 30.72 -28.92
C ASN A 77 -4.11 30.28 -27.47
N GLY A 78 -4.69 31.06 -26.56
CA GLY A 78 -4.93 30.67 -25.19
C GLY A 78 -5.76 29.42 -25.24
N ALA A 79 -5.08 28.28 -25.34
CA ALA A 79 -5.60 26.99 -24.98
C ALA A 79 -5.98 27.13 -23.51
N MET A 80 -7.18 27.66 -23.28
CA MET A 80 -7.92 27.45 -22.06
C MET A 80 -7.96 25.93 -21.93
N CYS A 81 -7.03 25.41 -21.13
CA CYS A 81 -7.04 24.05 -20.65
C CYS A 81 -8.44 23.84 -20.13
N SER A 82 -9.27 23.21 -20.95
CA SER A 82 -10.68 23.00 -20.68
C SER A 82 -10.64 22.13 -19.44
N ARG A 83 -10.89 22.76 -18.28
CA ARG A 83 -10.86 22.11 -16.99
C ARG A 83 -11.78 20.92 -17.16
N ARG A 84 -11.20 19.72 -17.24
CA ARG A 84 -11.97 18.51 -17.47
C ARG A 84 -12.94 18.43 -16.32
N GLU A 85 -14.20 18.68 -16.59
CA GLU A 85 -15.28 18.46 -15.64
C GLU A 85 -15.26 16.97 -15.34
N GLY A 86 -14.60 16.63 -14.24
CA GLY A 86 -14.56 15.27 -13.74
C GLY A 86 -15.98 14.84 -13.37
N PRO A 87 -16.24 13.53 -13.34
CA PRO A 87 -17.47 13.03 -12.75
C PRO A 87 -17.65 13.63 -11.34
N VAL A 88 -18.90 13.93 -10.97
CA VAL A 88 -19.29 14.48 -9.66
C VAL A 88 -19.88 13.36 -8.80
N PRO A 89 -19.59 13.28 -7.49
CA PRO A 89 -20.21 12.30 -6.59
C PRO A 89 -21.72 12.49 -6.47
N GLU A 90 -22.45 11.38 -6.46
CA GLU A 90 -23.91 11.37 -6.22
C GLU A 90 -24.24 11.06 -4.76
N GLU A 91 -25.37 11.58 -4.27
CA GLU A 91 -25.87 11.29 -2.93
C GLU A 91 -26.01 9.77 -2.70
N GLY A 92 -25.31 9.24 -1.70
CA GLY A 92 -25.27 7.80 -1.44
C GLY A 92 -24.02 7.09 -1.96
N ASP A 93 -23.20 7.75 -2.77
CA ASP A 93 -21.94 7.19 -3.23
C ASP A 93 -20.99 6.88 -2.06
N ARG A 94 -20.21 5.82 -2.22
CA ARG A 94 -19.24 5.39 -1.20
C ARG A 94 -17.93 6.17 -1.30
N ILE A 95 -17.40 6.52 -0.13
CA ILE A 95 -16.11 7.21 0.01
C ILE A 95 -15.21 6.33 0.87
N MET A 96 -14.06 5.95 0.33
CA MET A 96 -12.96 5.37 1.10
C MET A 96 -12.18 6.50 1.76
N VAL A 97 -12.25 6.55 3.09
CA VAL A 97 -11.54 7.53 3.90
C VAL A 97 -10.18 6.98 4.28
N MET A 98 -9.14 7.76 4.03
CA MET A 98 -7.75 7.42 4.36
C MET A 98 -7.03 8.64 4.91
N LYS A 99 -5.85 8.42 5.53
CA LYS A 99 -5.02 9.56 5.98
C LYS A 99 -4.41 10.23 4.75
N GLU A 100 -4.16 11.53 4.86
CA GLU A 100 -3.65 12.37 3.77
C GLU A 100 -2.38 11.81 3.12
N ALA A 101 -1.39 11.38 3.91
CA ALA A 101 -0.16 10.79 3.39
C ALA A 101 -0.42 9.57 2.49
N TRP A 102 -1.37 8.71 2.85
CA TRP A 102 -1.75 7.55 2.04
C TRP A 102 -2.52 7.96 0.79
N LEU A 103 -3.40 8.95 0.90
CA LEU A 103 -4.15 9.50 -0.22
C LEU A 103 -3.22 10.03 -1.30
N GLN A 104 -2.19 10.79 -0.90
CA GLN A 104 -1.20 11.33 -1.83
C GLN A 104 -0.45 10.21 -2.58
N LEU A 105 -0.11 9.10 -1.91
CA LEU A 105 0.51 7.96 -2.58
C LEU A 105 -0.42 7.31 -3.61
N VAL A 106 -1.72 7.24 -3.33
CA VAL A 106 -2.72 6.71 -4.27
C VAL A 106 -2.91 7.68 -5.45
N MET A 107 -3.06 8.98 -5.20
CA MET A 107 -3.21 10.02 -6.24
C MET A 107 -2.03 10.04 -7.20
N ASN A 108 -0.81 9.91 -6.68
CA ASN A 108 0.42 9.83 -7.48
C ASN A 108 0.68 8.43 -8.06
N ARG A 109 -0.24 7.47 -7.88
CA ARG A 109 -0.15 6.08 -8.39
C ARG A 109 1.07 5.30 -7.86
N LEU A 110 1.65 5.74 -6.74
CA LEU A 110 2.75 5.06 -6.05
C LEU A 110 2.27 3.93 -5.12
N LYS A 111 0.99 3.98 -4.74
CA LYS A 111 0.27 2.96 -3.97
C LYS A 111 -0.94 2.49 -4.78
N THR A 112 -0.94 1.21 -5.12
CA THR A 112 -1.98 0.56 -5.95
C THR A 112 -2.76 -0.49 -5.18
N LEU A 113 -2.38 -0.77 -3.94
CA LEU A 113 -3.01 -1.79 -3.10
C LEU A 113 -3.34 -1.21 -1.71
N GLU A 114 -4.59 -1.33 -1.28
CA GLU A 114 -5.04 -0.86 0.03
C GLU A 114 -5.34 -2.03 0.97
N ILE A 115 -4.88 -1.94 2.22
CA ILE A 115 -5.00 -3.01 3.21
C ILE A 115 -6.10 -2.67 4.23
N ARG A 116 -7.07 -3.57 4.43
CA ARG A 116 -8.21 -3.35 5.34
C ARG A 116 -8.57 -4.62 6.11
N GLY A 117 -9.17 -4.45 7.29
CA GLY A 117 -9.68 -5.56 8.12
C GLY A 117 -11.08 -6.09 7.71
N ALA A 118 -11.68 -5.53 6.66
CA ALA A 118 -12.99 -5.90 6.17
C ALA A 118 -13.01 -5.87 4.62
N PRO A 119 -13.79 -6.75 3.97
CA PRO A 119 -13.91 -6.74 2.52
C PRO A 119 -14.64 -5.48 2.05
N ALA A 120 -14.41 -5.11 0.79
CA ALA A 120 -15.09 -4.01 0.13
C ALA A 120 -15.73 -4.48 -1.17
N ALA A 121 -16.87 -3.90 -1.53
CA ALA A 121 -17.48 -4.20 -2.83
C ALA A 121 -16.57 -3.71 -3.97
N LEU A 122 -16.59 -4.41 -5.10
CA LEU A 122 -15.83 -4.01 -6.29
C LEU A 122 -16.48 -2.80 -6.99
N GLY A 123 -15.72 -2.15 -7.87
CA GLY A 123 -16.15 -1.02 -8.67
C GLY A 123 -15.68 0.34 -8.16
N ARG A 124 -16.28 1.40 -8.70
CA ARG A 124 -15.89 2.78 -8.42
C ARG A 124 -16.05 3.16 -6.95
N THR A 125 -15.08 3.89 -6.41
CA THR A 125 -15.13 4.49 -5.06
C THR A 125 -14.52 5.87 -5.09
N TRP A 126 -15.08 6.78 -4.30
CA TRP A 126 -14.46 8.08 -4.05
C TRP A 126 -13.36 7.94 -3.01
N LEU A 127 -12.35 8.79 -3.09
CA LEU A 127 -11.20 8.82 -2.19
C LEU A 127 -11.21 10.14 -1.43
N GLY A 128 -11.31 10.05 -0.10
CA GLY A 128 -11.51 11.22 0.75
C GLY A 128 -10.57 11.28 1.95
N CYS A 129 -10.31 12.51 2.39
CA CYS A 129 -9.57 12.84 3.60
C CYS A 129 -10.19 14.12 4.21
N ASN A 130 -10.22 14.23 5.53
CA ASN A 130 -10.63 15.46 6.24
C ASN A 130 -11.97 16.09 5.82
N GLY A 131 -12.95 15.29 5.37
CA GLY A 131 -14.26 15.82 4.94
C GLY A 131 -14.29 16.32 3.49
N GLN A 132 -13.24 16.05 2.72
CA GLN A 132 -13.13 16.40 1.31
C GLN A 132 -12.88 15.16 0.45
N ILE A 133 -13.38 15.17 -0.78
CA ILE A 133 -13.08 14.19 -1.82
C ILE A 133 -12.04 14.79 -2.76
N HIS A 134 -10.95 14.07 -2.98
CA HIS A 134 -9.84 14.51 -3.84
C HIS A 134 -9.77 13.77 -5.17
N GLY A 135 -10.49 12.66 -5.30
CA GLY A 135 -10.42 11.82 -6.49
C GLY A 135 -11.30 10.58 -6.41
N ALA A 136 -11.23 9.76 -7.45
CA ALA A 136 -11.88 8.46 -7.51
C ALA A 136 -10.89 7.38 -7.97
N ALA A 137 -11.19 6.14 -7.61
CA ALA A 137 -10.50 4.95 -8.11
C ALA A 137 -11.49 3.79 -8.27
N ASN A 138 -11.10 2.77 -9.02
CA ASN A 138 -11.82 1.51 -9.15
C ASN A 138 -11.19 0.44 -8.26
N ILE A 139 -12.00 -0.21 -7.42
CA ILE A 139 -11.61 -1.42 -6.70
C ILE A 139 -11.86 -2.60 -7.63
N VAL A 140 -10.81 -3.13 -8.24
CA VAL A 140 -10.92 -4.19 -9.26
C VAL A 140 -10.80 -5.59 -8.67
N ASN A 141 -10.15 -5.72 -7.50
CA ASN A 141 -10.02 -6.98 -6.80
C ASN A 141 -10.09 -6.77 -5.28
N CYS A 142 -10.62 -7.76 -4.56
CA CYS A 142 -10.67 -7.82 -3.11
C CYS A 142 -10.39 -9.26 -2.68
N SER A 143 -9.19 -9.52 -2.18
CA SER A 143 -8.78 -10.86 -1.74
C SER A 143 -8.33 -10.84 -0.28
N ILE A 144 -8.51 -11.97 0.41
CA ILE A 144 -7.85 -12.20 1.70
C ILE A 144 -6.37 -12.44 1.41
N ILE A 145 -5.49 -11.87 2.24
CA ILE A 145 -4.05 -12.05 2.12
C ILE A 145 -3.46 -12.65 3.39
N THR A 146 -2.40 -13.44 3.22
CA THR A 146 -1.56 -13.96 4.30
C THR A 146 -0.43 -12.99 4.64
N GLU A 147 0.33 -13.26 5.70
CA GLU A 147 1.56 -12.50 6.01
C GLU A 147 2.57 -12.57 4.86
N ALA A 148 2.73 -13.76 4.25
CA ALA A 148 3.63 -13.94 3.11
C ALA A 148 3.22 -13.05 1.92
N ASP A 149 1.92 -13.01 1.60
CA ASP A 149 1.37 -12.14 0.55
C ASP A 149 1.54 -10.66 0.90
N PHE A 150 1.36 -10.29 2.17
CA PHE A 150 1.59 -8.92 2.66
C PHE A 150 3.04 -8.50 2.40
N GLN A 151 4.02 -9.33 2.79
CA GLN A 151 5.43 -9.01 2.52
C GLN A 151 5.75 -8.98 1.02
N ALA A 152 5.22 -9.92 0.24
CA ALA A 152 5.43 -9.97 -1.21
C ALA A 152 4.85 -8.74 -1.94
N THR A 153 3.76 -8.17 -1.42
CA THR A 153 3.07 -7.01 -2.03
C THR A 153 3.45 -5.67 -1.41
N ARG A 154 4.50 -5.63 -0.58
CA ARG A 154 4.97 -4.43 0.16
C ARG A 154 5.22 -3.22 -0.72
N ALA A 155 5.77 -3.42 -1.90
CA ALA A 155 6.00 -2.35 -2.88
C ALA A 155 4.69 -1.71 -3.38
N GLN A 156 3.58 -2.44 -3.38
CA GLN A 156 2.28 -1.96 -3.87
C GLN A 156 1.47 -1.24 -2.80
N HIS A 157 1.48 -1.75 -1.55
CA HIS A 157 0.71 -1.14 -0.47
C HIS A 157 1.52 -0.14 0.39
N ARG A 158 2.84 -0.12 0.27
CA ARG A 158 3.76 0.83 0.91
C ARG A 158 3.65 0.90 2.45
N HIS A 159 3.18 -0.16 3.12
CA HIS A 159 3.23 -0.23 4.58
C HIS A 159 4.67 -0.50 5.03
N LEU A 160 5.15 0.30 5.99
CA LEU A 160 6.49 0.18 6.56
C LEU A 160 6.55 -0.72 7.80
N GLY A 161 5.41 -1.12 8.36
CA GLY A 161 5.33 -1.99 9.54
C GLY A 161 5.10 -3.46 9.20
N GLU A 162 4.79 -4.22 10.24
CA GLU A 162 4.22 -5.57 10.17
C GLU A 162 2.77 -5.53 9.66
N MET A 163 2.23 -6.69 9.28
CA MET A 163 0.84 -6.79 8.88
C MET A 163 -0.06 -6.38 10.05
N PRO A 164 -1.08 -5.53 9.82
CA PRO A 164 -2.04 -5.19 10.86
C PRO A 164 -2.73 -6.44 11.43
N ASN A 165 -2.86 -6.51 12.75
CA ASN A 165 -3.51 -7.63 13.46
C ASN A 165 -5.05 -7.57 13.34
N TYR A 166 -5.56 -7.84 12.14
CA TYR A 166 -6.99 -8.05 11.90
C TYR A 166 -7.33 -9.53 11.95
N LYS A 167 -8.58 -9.85 12.31
CA LYS A 167 -9.08 -11.24 12.21
C LYS A 167 -8.94 -11.82 10.80
N LYS A 168 -9.12 -10.96 9.78
CA LYS A 168 -8.85 -11.24 8.37
C LYS A 168 -8.34 -9.95 7.72
N THR A 169 -7.28 -10.05 6.94
CA THR A 169 -6.70 -8.92 6.21
C THR A 169 -7.05 -9.05 4.75
N TYR A 170 -7.60 -7.98 4.18
CA TYR A 170 -8.00 -7.90 2.77
C TYR A 170 -7.12 -6.90 2.04
N ALA A 171 -6.69 -7.28 0.84
CA ALA A 171 -6.02 -6.42 -0.11
C ALA A 171 -7.01 -5.95 -1.17
N LEU A 172 -7.13 -4.64 -1.34
CA LEU A 172 -8.02 -3.98 -2.29
C LEU A 172 -7.16 -3.40 -3.42
N ALA A 173 -7.23 -3.99 -4.61
CA ALA A 173 -6.48 -3.50 -5.77
C ALA A 173 -7.17 -2.26 -6.35
N LEU A 174 -6.43 -1.16 -6.44
CA LEU A 174 -6.90 0.13 -6.92
C LEU A 174 -6.38 0.37 -8.35
N GLN A 175 -7.29 0.72 -9.24
CA GLN A 175 -6.99 1.11 -10.64
C GLN A 175 -7.73 2.40 -11.01
N ASP A 176 -7.43 2.94 -12.19
CA ASP A 176 -8.11 4.09 -12.79
C ASP A 176 -8.20 5.31 -11.87
N VAL A 177 -7.09 5.61 -11.17
CA VAL A 177 -7.05 6.75 -10.26
C VAL A 177 -7.18 8.06 -11.04
N THR A 178 -8.22 8.81 -10.68
CA THR A 178 -8.56 10.13 -11.24
C THR A 178 -8.57 11.17 -10.14
N GLN A 179 -7.88 12.28 -10.37
CA GLN A 179 -7.82 13.41 -9.45
C GLN A 179 -8.93 14.42 -9.79
N LEU A 180 -9.53 15.01 -8.75
CA LEU A 180 -10.48 16.10 -8.86
C LEU A 180 -9.81 17.43 -8.52
N GLU A 181 -10.04 18.44 -9.38
CA GLU A 181 -9.64 19.82 -9.14
C GLU A 181 -10.80 20.77 -9.47
N PRO A 182 -11.46 21.36 -8.48
CA PRO A 182 -11.13 21.36 -7.04
C PRO A 182 -11.57 20.08 -6.31
N SER A 183 -11.11 19.90 -5.06
CA SER A 183 -11.70 18.92 -4.15
C SER A 183 -13.15 19.27 -3.82
N ILE A 184 -13.95 18.26 -3.45
CA ILE A 184 -15.38 18.42 -3.17
C ILE A 184 -15.63 18.17 -1.68
N ASP A 185 -16.19 19.16 -0.99
CA ASP A 185 -16.60 19.01 0.40
C ASP A 185 -17.78 18.05 0.54
N TYR A 186 -17.79 17.26 1.61
CA TYR A 186 -18.93 16.40 1.94
C TYR A 186 -19.21 16.39 3.44
N TYR A 187 -20.48 16.20 3.78
CA TYR A 187 -20.91 16.08 5.16
C TYR A 187 -20.50 14.72 5.73
N ARG A 188 -19.49 14.73 6.60
CA ARG A 188 -19.00 13.56 7.30
C ARG A 188 -19.63 13.45 8.69
N LEU A 189 -20.33 12.34 8.95
CA LEU A 189 -20.76 12.02 10.30
C LEU A 189 -19.53 11.74 11.20
N PRO A 190 -19.60 12.06 12.50
CA PRO A 190 -18.55 11.72 13.45
C PRO A 190 -18.50 10.19 13.60
N ALA A 191 -17.69 9.56 12.75
CA ALA A 191 -17.50 8.13 12.71
C ALA A 191 -16.03 7.81 12.45
N THR A 192 -15.52 6.88 13.23
CA THR A 192 -14.20 6.24 13.06
C THR A 192 -14.17 5.23 11.93
N SER A 193 -15.28 5.08 11.18
CA SER A 193 -15.34 4.19 10.03
C SER A 193 -14.40 4.67 8.91
N PRO A 194 -13.62 3.75 8.31
CA PRO A 194 -12.86 4.04 7.10
C PRO A 194 -13.73 4.22 5.85
N TRP A 195 -15.02 3.95 5.96
CA TRP A 195 -16.00 4.13 4.88
C TRP A 195 -16.99 5.22 5.27
N ALA A 196 -17.18 6.18 4.38
CA ALA A 196 -18.21 7.20 4.46
C ALA A 196 -19.13 7.11 3.24
N VAL A 197 -20.25 7.82 3.33
CA VAL A 197 -21.23 7.96 2.26
C VAL A 197 -21.30 9.44 1.91
N PHE A 198 -21.22 9.76 0.62
CA PHE A 198 -21.33 11.12 0.15
C PHE A 198 -22.70 11.69 0.47
N ARG A 199 -22.67 12.87 1.09
CA ARG A 199 -23.82 13.67 1.49
C ARG A 199 -23.44 15.14 1.37
N THR A 200 -24.34 15.94 0.83
CA THR A 200 -24.19 17.39 0.75
C THR A 200 -24.54 18.09 2.07
N GLY A 201 -25.28 17.43 2.96
CA GLY A 201 -25.66 18.01 4.26
C GLY A 201 -26.18 17.00 5.29
N PRO A 202 -26.44 17.47 6.53
CA PRO A 202 -26.88 16.63 7.64
C PRO A 202 -28.24 15.98 7.42
N THR A 203 -29.13 16.65 6.70
CA THR A 203 -30.52 16.23 6.44
C THR A 203 -30.67 15.43 5.15
N GLY A 204 -29.57 15.11 4.46
CA GLY A 204 -29.58 14.28 3.27
C GLY A 204 -30.37 13.01 3.55
N LYS A 205 -31.58 12.92 2.98
CA LYS A 205 -32.41 11.73 3.05
C LYS A 205 -31.67 10.69 2.25
N SER A 206 -30.76 9.96 2.90
CA SER A 206 -30.12 8.79 2.32
C SER A 206 -31.27 7.89 1.89
N ARG A 207 -31.56 7.87 0.59
CA ARG A 207 -32.32 6.79 -0.02
C ARG A 207 -31.45 5.58 0.24
N ARG A 208 -31.64 4.93 1.40
CA ARG A 208 -31.25 3.55 1.56
C ARG A 208 -32.06 2.86 0.48
N SER A 209 -31.44 2.67 -0.68
CA SER A 209 -31.96 1.84 -1.76
C SER A 209 -32.39 0.57 -1.05
N GLY A 210 -33.71 0.38 -0.95
CA GLY A 210 -34.31 -0.62 -0.08
C GLY A 210 -33.52 -1.89 -0.27
N ALA A 211 -32.95 -2.40 0.83
CA ALA A 211 -31.92 -3.42 0.82
C ALA A 211 -32.34 -4.57 -0.10
N GLN A 212 -31.94 -4.49 -1.37
CA GLN A 212 -31.79 -5.65 -2.20
C GLN A 212 -30.70 -6.39 -1.46
N LYS A 213 -31.11 -7.39 -0.68
CA LYS A 213 -30.23 -8.44 -0.20
C LYS A 213 -29.53 -8.92 -1.45
N ARG A 214 -28.35 -8.35 -1.75
CA ARG A 214 -27.41 -8.95 -2.67
C ARG A 214 -27.04 -10.22 -1.94
N THR A 215 -27.80 -11.27 -2.22
CA THR A 215 -27.32 -12.64 -2.13
C THR A 215 -25.95 -12.56 -2.76
N LEU A 216 -24.93 -12.57 -1.91
CA LEU A 216 -23.59 -12.86 -2.32
C LEU A 216 -23.73 -14.24 -2.94
N GLU A 217 -23.94 -14.29 -4.26
CA GLU A 217 -23.79 -15.52 -4.99
C GLU A 217 -22.34 -15.92 -4.71
N GLN A 218 -22.19 -16.81 -3.74
CA GLN A 218 -21.04 -17.69 -3.67
C GLN A 218 -20.92 -18.21 -5.10
N ALA A 219 -19.87 -17.78 -5.77
CA ALA A 219 -19.48 -18.37 -7.04
C ALA A 219 -19.48 -19.88 -6.79
N HIS A 220 -20.49 -20.54 -7.36
CA HIS A 220 -20.57 -21.97 -7.34
C HIS A 220 -19.33 -22.45 -8.06
N ASP A 221 -18.43 -23.00 -7.25
CA ASP A 221 -17.68 -24.21 -7.53
C ASP A 221 -17.99 -24.75 -8.92
N THR A 222 -17.16 -24.35 -9.89
CA THR A 222 -17.15 -24.93 -11.21
C THR A 222 -16.92 -26.41 -11.02
N LYS A 223 -17.99 -27.20 -11.20
CA LYS A 223 -17.97 -28.65 -11.28
C LYS A 223 -16.70 -29.11 -12.03
N PRO A 224 -15.91 -30.02 -11.45
CA PRO A 224 -14.95 -30.78 -12.24
C PRO A 224 -15.75 -31.54 -13.30
N CYS A 225 -15.40 -31.34 -14.57
CA CYS A 225 -15.87 -32.19 -15.65
C CYS A 225 -15.15 -33.54 -15.48
N GLU A 226 -15.77 -34.45 -14.75
CA GLU A 226 -15.40 -35.86 -14.74
C GLU A 226 -15.87 -36.49 -16.05
N ASP A 227 -14.97 -36.62 -17.01
CA ASP A 227 -15.05 -37.61 -18.08
C ASP A 227 -13.61 -37.90 -18.52
N VAL A 228 -12.88 -38.64 -17.68
CA VAL A 228 -11.66 -39.32 -18.10
C VAL A 228 -11.96 -40.81 -18.16
N PRO A 229 -11.83 -41.46 -19.33
CA PRO A 229 -12.06 -42.88 -19.47
C PRO A 229 -11.08 -43.68 -18.62
N THR A 230 -11.64 -44.52 -17.75
CA THR A 230 -11.02 -45.73 -17.22
C THR A 230 -10.44 -46.55 -18.37
N GLU A 231 -9.12 -46.76 -18.41
CA GLU A 231 -8.52 -48.07 -18.62
C GLU A 231 -6.98 -48.07 -18.47
N LEU A 232 -6.49 -49.19 -17.91
CA LEU A 232 -5.11 -49.73 -17.92
C LEU A 232 -4.09 -49.25 -16.87
N ARG A 233 -4.29 -49.77 -15.65
CA ARG A 233 -3.45 -50.83 -15.02
C ARG A 233 -1.95 -50.89 -15.42
N ALA A 234 -1.08 -50.50 -14.48
CA ALA A 234 0.21 -51.13 -14.15
C ALA A 234 0.61 -50.60 -12.74
N GLU A 235 0.37 -51.35 -11.67
CA GLU A 235 1.32 -52.25 -10.99
C GLU A 235 2.69 -51.64 -10.62
N ALA A 236 3.06 -51.89 -9.35
CA ALA A 236 4.38 -51.81 -8.72
C ALA A 236 4.83 -50.45 -8.12
N SER A 237 4.61 -50.27 -6.81
CA SER A 237 5.60 -50.64 -5.76
C SER A 237 5.47 -49.79 -4.49
N PRO A 238 5.33 -50.41 -3.30
CA PRO A 238 5.48 -49.72 -2.02
C PRO A 238 6.95 -49.73 -1.58
N MET A 239 7.48 -48.58 -1.19
CA MET A 239 8.79 -48.47 -0.54
C MET A 239 8.69 -47.67 0.77
N PRO A 240 9.59 -47.95 1.72
CA PRO A 240 9.25 -48.08 3.13
C PRO A 240 9.45 -46.82 3.97
N LEU A 241 8.81 -46.89 5.13
CA LEU A 241 9.01 -46.10 6.34
C LEU A 241 10.50 -45.95 6.68
N THR A 242 11.00 -44.72 6.74
CA THR A 242 12.19 -44.40 7.54
C THR A 242 11.76 -43.50 8.69
N SER A 243 11.54 -44.17 9.82
CA SER A 243 11.55 -43.61 11.16
C SER A 243 12.94 -43.04 11.43
N GLY A 244 13.04 -41.73 11.60
CA GLY A 244 14.27 -41.03 11.97
C GLY A 244 14.01 -40.22 13.24
N MET A 245 14.18 -40.86 14.39
CA MET A 245 14.38 -40.21 15.68
C MET A 245 15.69 -39.41 15.60
N VAL A 246 15.63 -38.11 15.87
CA VAL A 246 16.76 -37.37 16.43
C VAL A 246 16.24 -36.47 17.55
N ASP A 247 16.44 -36.97 18.77
CA ASP A 247 16.70 -36.17 19.97
C ASP A 247 17.72 -35.07 19.65
N ALA A 248 17.43 -33.82 20.05
CA ALA A 248 18.45 -32.89 20.55
C ALA A 248 17.82 -31.61 21.10
N GLU A 249 17.80 -31.56 22.43
CA GLU A 249 18.21 -30.44 23.28
C GLU A 249 17.40 -29.13 23.26
N GLU A 250 16.63 -28.96 24.35
CA GLU A 250 16.30 -27.68 24.98
C GLU A 250 17.56 -26.90 25.40
N PRO A 251 17.70 -25.62 25.02
CA PRO A 251 18.48 -24.67 25.81
C PRO A 251 17.57 -23.88 26.76
N SER A 252 17.58 -24.34 28.00
CA SER A 252 17.70 -23.61 29.27
C SER A 252 17.22 -22.15 29.37
N LEU A 253 16.34 -21.98 30.35
CA LEU A 253 15.84 -20.75 30.96
C LEU A 253 16.97 -19.81 31.41
N GLY A 254 17.15 -18.70 30.69
CA GLY A 254 17.89 -17.53 31.16
C GLY A 254 16.99 -16.60 31.98
N ALA A 255 16.94 -16.81 33.30
CA ALA A 255 16.36 -15.86 34.23
C ALA A 255 17.24 -14.60 34.31
N GLY A 256 16.89 -13.58 33.54
CA GLY A 256 17.46 -12.24 33.64
C GLY A 256 16.81 -11.46 34.76
N ASP A 257 17.38 -11.58 35.95
CA ASP A 257 17.26 -10.67 37.08
C ASP A 257 17.53 -9.23 36.61
N ARG A 258 16.51 -8.36 36.66
CA ARG A 258 16.69 -6.91 36.47
C ARG A 258 16.22 -6.21 37.73
N THR A 259 17.23 -5.90 38.53
CA THR A 259 17.25 -4.99 39.65
C THR A 259 16.48 -3.70 39.38
N ASP A 260 15.55 -3.44 40.31
CA ASP A 260 15.22 -2.11 40.83
C ASP A 260 16.43 -1.17 40.81
N GLU A 261 16.30 0.01 40.18
CA GLU A 261 17.00 1.21 40.65
C GLU A 261 16.30 2.49 40.17
N HIS A 262 15.71 3.19 41.15
CA HIS A 262 15.63 4.64 41.34
C HIS A 262 15.59 5.59 40.13
N ASP A 263 14.54 6.44 40.11
CA ASP A 263 14.80 7.89 40.12
C ASP A 263 13.62 8.67 40.77
N ASP A 264 13.70 8.84 42.09
CA ASP A 264 13.02 9.91 42.82
C ASP A 264 13.87 11.18 42.74
N ARG A 265 13.60 12.07 41.77
CA ARG A 265 14.03 13.48 41.85
C ARG A 265 13.38 14.36 40.79
N ASN A 266 12.30 15.06 41.17
CA ASN A 266 12.37 16.51 41.38
C ASN A 266 10.99 17.07 41.75
N LYS A 267 10.89 17.53 42.99
CA LYS A 267 10.02 18.63 43.39
C LYS A 267 10.89 19.88 43.43
N GLU A 268 10.61 20.83 42.56
CA GLU A 268 10.66 22.28 42.85
C GLU A 268 9.76 23.01 41.85
#